data_AF-A0A109WD04-F1
#
_entry.id   AF-A0A109WD04-F1
#
_cell.length_a   1.000
_cell.length_b   1.000
_cell.length_c   1.000
_cell.angle_alpha   90.00
_cell.angle_beta   90.00
_cell.angle_gamma   90.00
#
_symmetry.space_group_name_H-M   'P 1'
#
loop_
_entity.id
_entity.type
_entity.pdbx_description
1 polymer ?
#
loop_
_entity_poly.entity_id
_entity_poly.type
_entity_poly.pdbx_seq_one_letter_code
_entity_poly.pdbx_strand_id
1 'polypeptide(L)'
;MTENAEKKPFEVTDEASAEWCLEKLEENEKTRALIDEQYKQMTARYEKWRADALAEIDGSDAHLKGLLEPWVAEKIADGKKKSVKLPSGRVGFRAGGEIWKMGDEKVEATTPALLAFVKQDDDSFVKVQESVRWGDYKKTLNVMKDGRVATSDGQIIEGMTVTQGAPSFYVEVAK
;
A
#
# COMPACT_ATOMS: atom_id res chain seq x y z
N MET A 1 33.66 -28.58 -42.19
CA MET A 1 32.63 -27.56 -42.45
C MET A 1 31.38 -28.01 -41.72
N THR A 2 31.22 -27.60 -40.47
CA THR A 2 30.02 -27.92 -39.68
C THR A 2 28.97 -26.88 -40.05
N GLU A 3 28.00 -27.28 -40.87
CA GLU A 3 26.82 -26.46 -41.17
C GLU A 3 26.06 -26.19 -39.86
N ASN A 4 26.13 -24.95 -39.40
CA ASN A 4 25.17 -24.41 -38.45
C ASN A 4 23.86 -24.22 -39.20
N ALA A 5 23.03 -25.27 -39.27
CA ALA A 5 21.66 -25.13 -39.69
C ALA A 5 20.92 -24.28 -38.65
N GLU A 6 20.57 -23.05 -39.02
CA GLU A 6 19.74 -22.15 -38.21
C GLU A 6 18.42 -22.87 -37.88
N LYS A 7 18.22 -23.24 -36.61
CA LYS A 7 16.94 -23.79 -36.13
C LYS A 7 15.89 -22.70 -36.29
N LYS A 8 14.86 -22.96 -37.09
CA LYS A 8 13.66 -22.10 -37.18
C LYS A 8 13.03 -21.91 -35.78
N PRO A 9 12.50 -20.72 -35.48
CA PRO A 9 11.76 -20.49 -34.23
C PRO A 9 10.50 -21.37 -34.17
N PHE A 10 10.07 -21.69 -32.95
CA PHE A 10 8.82 -22.42 -32.72
C PHE A 10 7.62 -21.56 -33.13
N GLU A 11 6.63 -22.18 -33.79
CA GLU A 11 5.40 -21.54 -34.24
C GLU A 11 4.21 -22.43 -33.86
N VAL A 12 3.13 -21.81 -33.36
CA VAL A 12 1.88 -22.50 -33.05
C VAL A 12 1.09 -22.65 -34.34
N THR A 13 0.90 -23.89 -34.79
CA THR A 13 0.28 -24.20 -36.10
C THR A 13 -0.94 -25.09 -35.99
N ASP A 14 -1.17 -25.71 -34.84
CA ASP A 14 -2.29 -26.61 -34.55
C ASP A 14 -2.66 -26.56 -33.05
N GLU A 15 -3.74 -27.25 -32.69
CA GLU A 15 -4.21 -27.31 -31.29
C GLU A 15 -3.19 -27.95 -30.36
N ALA A 16 -2.42 -28.94 -30.83
CA ALA A 16 -1.41 -29.62 -30.02
C ALA A 16 -0.23 -28.69 -29.67
N SER A 17 0.23 -27.88 -30.61
CA SER A 17 1.26 -26.86 -30.39
C SER A 17 0.76 -25.69 -29.54
N ALA A 18 -0.54 -25.39 -29.58
CA ALA A 18 -1.18 -24.43 -28.67
C ALA A 18 -1.27 -24.97 -27.24
N GLU A 19 -1.68 -26.23 -27.07
CA GLU A 19 -1.74 -26.90 -25.76
C GLU A 19 -0.35 -26.94 -25.11
N TRP A 20 0.68 -27.31 -25.87
CA TRP A 20 2.06 -27.27 -25.40
C TRP A 20 2.49 -25.87 -24.92
N CYS A 21 2.06 -24.80 -25.59
CA CYS A 21 2.31 -23.44 -25.11
C CYS A 21 1.64 -23.17 -23.76
N LEU A 22 0.40 -23.64 -23.56
CA LEU A 22 -0.31 -23.50 -22.30
C LEU A 22 0.38 -24.27 -21.17
N GLU A 23 0.80 -25.52 -21.41
CA GLU A 23 1.59 -26.31 -20.46
C GLU A 23 2.88 -25.59 -20.07
N LYS A 24 3.58 -24.99 -21.04
CA LYS A 24 4.80 -24.21 -20.76
C LYS A 24 4.53 -22.94 -19.97
N LEU A 25 3.39 -22.28 -20.18
CA LEU A 25 2.99 -21.13 -19.37
C LEU A 25 2.68 -21.56 -17.92
N GLU A 26 2.01 -22.69 -17.73
CA GLU A 26 1.74 -23.24 -16.39
C GLU A 26 3.03 -23.65 -15.66
N GLU A 27 3.96 -24.33 -16.35
CA GLU A 27 5.30 -24.64 -15.81
C GLU A 27 6.04 -23.37 -15.38
N ASN A 28 5.97 -22.32 -16.21
CA ASN A 28 6.58 -21.02 -15.89
C ASN A 28 5.93 -20.37 -14.68
N GLU A 29 4.61 -20.46 -14.51
CA GLU A 29 3.92 -19.94 -13.32
C GLU A 29 4.34 -20.69 -12.05
N LYS A 30 4.42 -22.02 -12.08
CA LYS A 30 4.95 -22.83 -10.97
C LYS A 30 6.39 -22.46 -10.64
N THR A 31 7.21 -22.24 -11.66
CA THR A 31 8.61 -21.80 -11.49
C THR A 31 8.69 -20.43 -10.84
N ARG A 32 7.87 -19.46 -11.28
CA ARG A 32 7.79 -18.13 -10.65
C ARG A 32 7.38 -18.23 -9.18
N ALA A 33 6.36 -19.04 -8.88
CA ALA A 33 5.91 -19.23 -7.50
C ALA A 33 7.02 -19.81 -6.59
N LEU A 34 7.83 -20.75 -7.11
CA LEU A 34 8.98 -21.29 -6.39
C LEU A 34 10.06 -20.22 -6.15
N ILE A 35 10.37 -19.40 -7.16
CA ILE A 35 11.32 -18.29 -7.04
C ILE A 35 10.84 -17.29 -5.98
N ASP A 36 9.56 -16.92 -6.00
CA ASP A 36 8.98 -15.99 -5.03
C ASP A 36 9.02 -16.54 -3.60
N GLU A 37 8.75 -17.84 -3.43
CA GLU A 37 8.85 -18.50 -2.13
C GLU A 37 10.30 -18.50 -1.60
N GLN A 38 11.27 -18.84 -2.47
CA GLN A 38 12.68 -18.78 -2.10
C GLN A 38 13.11 -17.35 -1.73
N TYR A 39 12.68 -16.36 -2.51
CA TYR A 39 12.95 -14.95 -2.24
C TYR A 39 12.38 -14.49 -0.89
N LYS A 40 11.14 -14.89 -0.56
CA LYS A 40 10.52 -14.61 0.74
C LYS A 40 11.33 -15.21 1.89
N GLN A 41 11.75 -16.47 1.77
CA GLN A 41 12.56 -17.13 2.79
C GLN A 41 13.91 -16.44 2.99
N MET A 42 14.58 -16.04 1.90
CA MET A 42 15.82 -15.27 1.98
C MET A 42 15.61 -13.92 2.65
N THR A 43 14.58 -13.17 2.22
CA THR A 43 14.24 -11.87 2.80
C THR A 43 13.98 -11.99 4.30
N ALA A 44 13.14 -12.94 4.72
CA ALA A 44 12.86 -13.18 6.13
C ALA A 44 14.13 -13.50 6.94
N ARG A 45 15.06 -14.28 6.38
CA ARG A 45 16.35 -14.57 7.02
C ARG A 45 17.20 -13.32 7.18
N TYR A 46 17.30 -12.48 6.15
CA TYR A 46 18.08 -11.25 6.20
C TYR A 46 17.45 -10.19 7.10
N GLU A 47 16.13 -10.09 7.13
CA GLU A 47 15.39 -9.24 8.06
C GLU A 47 15.64 -9.65 9.51
N LYS A 48 15.60 -10.96 9.80
CA LYS A 48 15.95 -11.49 11.12
C LYS A 48 17.39 -11.16 11.50
N TRP A 49 18.36 -11.45 10.62
CA TRP A 49 19.76 -11.11 10.88
C TRP A 49 19.95 -9.62 11.14
N ARG A 50 19.28 -8.76 10.36
CA ARG A 50 19.32 -7.31 10.55
C ARG A 50 18.75 -6.91 11.91
N ALA A 51 17.61 -7.48 12.30
CA ALA A 51 16.99 -7.22 13.60
C ALA A 51 17.92 -7.65 14.75
N ASP A 52 18.51 -8.84 14.66
CA ASP A 52 19.44 -9.36 15.67
C ASP A 52 20.71 -8.49 15.78
N ALA A 53 21.26 -8.04 14.65
CA ALA A 53 22.42 -7.15 14.63
C ALA A 53 22.13 -5.76 15.22
N LEU A 54 20.90 -5.25 15.03
CA LEU A 54 20.48 -3.97 15.60
C LEU A 54 20.15 -4.08 17.09
N ALA A 55 19.71 -5.26 17.57
CA ALA A 55 19.29 -5.45 18.95
C ALA A 55 20.38 -5.13 19.98
N GLU A 56 21.65 -5.43 19.69
CA GLU A 56 22.78 -5.08 20.58
C GLU A 56 22.97 -3.56 20.67
N ILE A 57 22.90 -2.87 19.52
CA ILE A 57 23.05 -1.42 19.44
C ILE A 57 21.87 -0.74 20.15
N ASP A 58 20.63 -1.18 19.87
CA ASP A 58 19.41 -0.67 20.48
C ASP A 58 19.42 -0.90 22.00
N GLY A 59 19.95 -2.04 22.46
CA GLY A 59 20.15 -2.34 23.88
C GLY A 59 21.17 -1.41 24.55
N SER A 60 22.30 -1.14 23.89
CA SER A 60 23.30 -0.16 24.35
C SER A 60 22.71 1.24 24.45
N ASP A 61 21.96 1.66 23.43
CA ASP A 61 21.23 2.92 23.39
C ASP A 61 20.23 3.05 24.54
N ALA A 62 19.45 2.00 24.80
CA ALA A 62 18.49 1.95 25.89
C ALA A 62 19.17 2.05 27.26
N HIS A 63 20.29 1.34 27.46
CA HIS A 63 21.08 1.42 28.68
C HIS A 63 21.59 2.85 28.92
N LEU A 64 22.22 3.48 27.91
CA LEU A 64 22.74 4.84 28.01
C LEU A 64 21.63 5.87 28.27
N LYS A 65 20.47 5.73 27.62
CA LYS A 65 19.28 6.56 27.89
C LYS A 65 18.79 6.38 29.33
N GLY A 66 18.76 5.14 29.83
CA GLY A 66 18.39 4.81 31.20
C GLY A 66 19.33 5.42 32.25
N LEU A 67 20.61 5.63 31.94
CA LEU A 67 21.54 6.37 32.81
C LEU A 67 21.26 7.88 32.81
N LEU A 68 20.88 8.43 31.65
CA LEU A 68 20.63 9.86 31.48
C LEU A 68 19.31 10.32 32.11
N GLU A 69 18.29 9.46 32.13
CA GLU A 69 16.94 9.78 32.63
C GLU A 69 16.90 10.25 34.11
N PRO A 70 17.40 9.48 35.09
CA PRO A 70 17.40 9.93 36.49
C PRO A 70 18.30 11.17 36.70
N TRP A 71 19.43 11.24 35.98
CA TRP A 71 20.35 12.38 36.06
C TRP A 71 19.69 13.68 35.58
N VAL A 72 18.98 13.64 34.43
CA VAL A 72 18.32 14.85 33.93
C VAL A 72 17.12 15.22 34.79
N ALA A 73 16.39 14.24 35.35
CA ALA A 73 15.28 14.47 36.28
C ALA A 73 15.75 15.24 37.53
N GLU A 74 16.89 14.87 38.10
CA GLU A 74 17.51 15.59 39.22
C GLU A 74 17.94 17.01 38.81
N LYS A 75 18.58 17.17 37.65
CA LYS A 75 19.10 18.47 37.20
C LYS A 75 18.03 19.52 36.90
N ILE A 76 16.82 19.10 36.54
CA ILE A 76 15.72 20.02 36.21
C ILE A 76 14.62 20.05 37.27
N ALA A 77 14.85 19.46 38.44
CA ALA A 77 13.87 19.36 39.52
C ALA A 77 13.35 20.71 40.02
N ASP A 78 14.10 21.80 39.83
CA ASP A 78 13.68 23.17 40.18
C ASP A 78 12.60 23.75 39.24
N GLY A 79 12.28 23.04 38.14
CA GLY A 79 11.25 23.41 37.17
C GLY A 79 11.59 24.61 36.28
N LYS A 80 12.76 25.23 36.42
CA LYS A 80 13.14 26.43 35.63
C LYS A 80 13.51 26.09 34.18
N LYS A 81 13.93 24.85 33.93
CA LYS A 81 14.34 24.36 32.61
C LYS A 81 13.67 23.01 32.35
N LYS A 82 13.40 22.72 31.07
CA LYS A 82 12.86 21.41 30.64
C LYS A 82 13.96 20.46 30.12
N SER A 83 15.19 20.95 30.00
CA SER A 83 16.31 20.21 29.42
C SER A 83 17.67 20.78 29.83
N VAL A 84 18.70 19.95 29.74
CA VAL A 84 20.11 20.29 29.92
C VAL A 84 20.83 20.21 28.57
N LYS A 85 21.58 21.26 28.20
CA LYS A 85 22.41 21.31 26.98
C LYS A 85 23.86 20.98 27.32
N LEU A 86 24.45 20.04 26.59
CA LEU A 86 25.86 19.64 26.66
C LEU A 86 26.52 19.89 25.28
N PRO A 87 27.86 19.92 25.18
CA PRO A 87 28.55 20.06 23.89
C PRO A 87 28.14 19.01 22.85
N SER A 88 27.93 17.77 23.30
CA SER A 88 27.59 16.63 22.45
C SER A 88 26.08 16.44 22.22
N GLY A 89 25.21 17.27 22.80
CA GLY A 89 23.76 17.12 22.62
C GLY A 89 22.89 17.78 23.68
N ARG A 90 21.64 17.33 23.76
CA ARG A 90 20.64 17.81 24.72
C ARG A 90 19.84 16.65 25.26
N VAL A 91 19.58 16.66 26.56
CA VAL A 91 18.73 15.70 27.27
C VAL A 91 17.68 16.44 28.09
N GLY A 92 16.47 15.93 28.16
CA GLY A 92 15.37 16.56 28.89
C GLY A 92 14.04 15.90 28.60
N PHE A 93 13.00 16.35 29.29
CA PHE A 93 11.65 15.86 29.09
C PHE A 93 10.88 16.81 28.18
N ARG A 94 10.04 16.24 27.32
CA ARG A 94 9.02 16.98 26.58
C ARG A 94 7.68 16.79 27.28
N ALA A 95 6.75 17.71 27.04
CA ALA A 95 5.36 17.46 27.43
C ALA A 95 4.86 16.20 26.72
N GLY A 96 4.20 15.31 27.45
CA GLY A 96 3.50 14.18 26.84
C GLY A 96 2.44 14.68 25.86
N GLY A 97 2.18 13.90 24.81
CA GLY A 97 1.05 14.18 23.93
C GLY A 97 -0.27 14.12 24.71
N GLU A 98 -1.23 14.95 24.31
CA GLU A 98 -2.57 14.90 24.87
C GLU A 98 -3.24 13.59 24.45
N ILE A 99 -3.82 12.89 25.43
CA ILE A 99 -4.61 11.68 25.18
C ILE A 99 -6.07 12.07 25.32
N TRP A 100 -6.75 12.21 24.19
CA TRP A 100 -8.18 12.47 24.13
C TRP A 100 -8.93 11.14 24.28
N LYS A 101 -9.92 11.10 25.16
CA LYS A 101 -10.74 9.92 25.43
C LYS A 101 -12.23 10.27 25.42
N MET A 102 -13.05 9.33 24.99
CA MET A 102 -14.51 9.34 25.18
C MET A 102 -14.88 8.06 25.91
N GLY A 103 -15.22 8.18 27.20
CA GLY A 103 -15.29 7.04 28.11
C GLY A 103 -13.89 6.43 28.34
N ASP A 104 -13.80 5.11 28.24
CA ASP A 104 -12.54 4.38 28.42
C ASP A 104 -11.70 4.27 27.13
N GLU A 105 -12.27 4.62 25.97
CA GLU A 105 -11.63 4.49 24.66
C GLU A 105 -10.84 5.77 24.30
N LYS A 106 -9.67 5.58 23.70
CA LYS A 106 -8.90 6.67 23.09
C LYS A 106 -9.62 7.14 21.82
N VAL A 107 -9.77 8.46 21.68
CA VAL A 107 -10.39 9.06 20.51
C VAL A 107 -9.44 9.02 19.33
N GLU A 108 -9.94 8.51 18.21
CA GLU A 108 -9.32 8.52 16.91
C GLU A 108 -10.32 9.10 15.89
N ALA A 109 -9.85 9.47 14.70
CA ALA A 109 -10.69 10.05 13.65
C ALA A 109 -11.87 9.15 13.24
N THR A 110 -11.77 7.85 13.54
CA THR A 110 -12.78 6.83 13.24
C THR A 110 -13.62 6.41 14.44
N THR A 111 -13.41 6.98 15.64
CA THR A 111 -14.18 6.62 16.84
C THR A 111 -15.67 6.93 16.62
N PRO A 112 -16.58 5.93 16.73
CA PRO A 112 -17.99 6.11 16.37
C PRO A 112 -18.70 7.22 17.15
N ALA A 113 -18.41 7.34 18.45
CA ALA A 113 -18.99 8.37 19.30
C ALA A 113 -18.56 9.78 18.89
N LEU A 114 -17.28 9.96 18.52
CA LEU A 114 -16.79 11.23 18.00
C LEU A 114 -17.43 11.55 16.65
N LEU A 115 -17.45 10.58 15.73
CA LEU A 115 -18.05 10.78 14.40
C LEU A 115 -19.53 11.17 14.48
N ALA A 116 -20.30 10.52 15.35
CA ALA A 116 -21.71 10.85 15.55
C ALA A 116 -21.89 12.27 16.11
N PHE A 117 -21.05 12.67 17.07
CA PHE A 117 -21.05 14.02 17.63
C PHE A 117 -20.70 15.07 16.57
N VAL A 118 -19.58 14.89 15.86
CA VAL A 118 -19.10 15.85 14.85
C VAL A 118 -20.10 16.02 13.71
N LYS A 119 -20.76 14.94 13.26
CA LYS A 119 -21.84 15.03 12.26
C LYS A 119 -23.02 15.92 12.69
N GLN A 120 -23.28 16.01 14.00
CA GLN A 120 -24.34 16.84 14.56
C GLN A 120 -23.87 18.27 14.85
N ASP A 121 -22.63 18.43 15.29
CA ASP A 121 -22.04 19.70 15.71
C ASP A 121 -21.52 20.52 14.51
N ASP A 122 -20.61 19.94 13.72
CA ASP A 122 -20.01 20.55 12.53
C ASP A 122 -19.53 19.46 11.55
N ASP A 123 -20.40 19.11 10.60
CA ASP A 123 -20.15 18.07 9.59
C ASP A 123 -19.00 18.43 8.62
N SER A 124 -18.54 19.70 8.60
CA SER A 124 -17.41 20.10 7.73
C SER A 124 -16.08 19.43 8.10
N PHE A 125 -15.97 18.92 9.34
CA PHE A 125 -14.82 18.13 9.80
C PHE A 125 -14.91 16.65 9.46
N VAL A 126 -16.04 16.17 8.92
CA VAL A 126 -16.19 14.80 8.46
C VAL A 126 -15.56 14.67 7.07
N LYS A 127 -14.58 13.78 6.94
CA LYS A 127 -13.96 13.48 5.64
C LYS A 127 -14.98 12.81 4.71
N VAL A 128 -15.50 13.57 3.75
CA VAL A 128 -16.33 13.03 2.66
C VAL A 128 -15.43 12.63 1.50
N GLN A 129 -15.55 11.37 1.07
CA GLN A 129 -14.90 10.88 -0.15
C GLN A 129 -15.98 10.50 -1.16
N GLU A 130 -16.30 11.45 -2.04
CA GLU A 130 -17.27 11.21 -3.11
C GLU A 130 -16.61 10.49 -4.28
N SER A 131 -17.29 9.47 -4.80
CA SER A 131 -16.90 8.81 -6.03
C SER A 131 -18.15 8.40 -6.79
N VAL A 132 -18.10 8.52 -8.11
CA VAL A 132 -19.17 8.01 -8.96
C VAL A 132 -19.12 6.49 -8.91
N ARG A 133 -20.28 5.85 -8.74
CA ARG A 133 -20.45 4.40 -8.99
C ARG A 133 -20.32 4.11 -10.48
N TRP A 134 -19.13 4.34 -11.03
CA TRP A 134 -18.91 4.40 -12.47
C TRP A 134 -19.28 3.10 -13.17
N GLY A 135 -19.00 1.95 -12.54
CA GLY A 135 -19.37 0.64 -13.05
C GLY A 135 -20.87 0.47 -13.30
N ASP A 136 -21.73 1.07 -12.45
CA ASP A 136 -23.18 1.00 -12.59
C ASP A 136 -23.71 2.13 -13.45
N TYR A 137 -23.24 3.36 -13.22
CA TYR A 137 -23.67 4.53 -13.97
C TYR A 137 -23.38 4.39 -15.46
N LYS A 138 -22.20 3.90 -15.85
CA LYS A 138 -21.84 3.74 -17.27
C LYS A 138 -22.75 2.77 -18.03
N LYS A 139 -23.42 1.83 -17.35
CA LYS A 139 -24.38 0.89 -17.96
C LYS A 139 -25.71 1.58 -18.30
N THR A 140 -26.00 2.72 -17.69
CA THR A 140 -27.22 3.51 -17.95
C THR A 140 -27.07 4.49 -19.11
N LEU A 141 -25.85 4.66 -19.62
CA LEU A 141 -25.53 5.63 -20.64
C LEU A 141 -25.83 5.11 -22.04
N ASN A 142 -26.30 6.01 -22.89
CA ASN A 142 -26.57 5.75 -24.29
C ASN A 142 -25.44 6.29 -25.16
N VAL A 143 -24.79 5.43 -25.94
CA VAL A 143 -23.74 5.82 -26.88
C VAL A 143 -24.38 6.12 -28.24
N MET A 144 -24.15 7.33 -28.74
CA MET A 144 -24.61 7.76 -30.06
C MET A 144 -23.69 7.25 -31.17
N LYS A 145 -24.19 7.25 -32.41
CA LYS A 145 -23.43 6.76 -33.59
C LYS A 145 -22.13 7.53 -33.87
N ASP A 146 -22.04 8.78 -33.41
CA ASP A 146 -20.87 9.65 -33.57
C ASP A 146 -19.91 9.61 -32.36
N GLY A 147 -20.13 8.68 -31.42
CA GLY A 147 -19.28 8.49 -30.25
C GLY A 147 -19.60 9.41 -29.07
N ARG A 148 -20.56 10.33 -29.19
CA ARG A 148 -21.07 11.12 -28.05
C ARG A 148 -21.87 10.25 -27.09
N VAL A 149 -21.92 10.64 -25.83
CA VAL A 149 -22.64 9.90 -24.78
C VAL A 149 -23.77 10.74 -24.19
N ALA A 150 -24.93 10.11 -24.01
CA ALA A 150 -26.09 10.69 -23.33
C ALA A 150 -26.48 9.88 -22.08
N THR A 151 -27.15 10.55 -21.15
CA THR A 151 -27.81 9.93 -20.00
C THR A 151 -28.96 9.02 -20.44
N SER A 152 -29.53 8.27 -19.49
CA SER A 152 -30.76 7.48 -19.70
C SER A 152 -31.91 8.31 -20.25
N ASP A 153 -31.97 9.59 -19.87
CA ASP A 153 -33.06 10.51 -20.21
C ASP A 153 -32.78 11.30 -21.50
N GLY A 154 -31.67 11.01 -22.18
CA GLY A 154 -31.31 11.60 -23.46
C GLY A 154 -30.52 12.92 -23.40
N GLN A 155 -30.11 13.38 -22.21
CA GLN A 155 -29.25 14.55 -22.08
C GLN A 155 -27.81 14.20 -22.49
N ILE A 156 -27.26 14.94 -23.45
CA ILE A 156 -25.87 14.78 -23.90
C ILE A 156 -24.91 15.23 -22.78
N ILE A 157 -23.93 14.38 -22.46
CA ILE A 157 -22.87 14.70 -21.51
C ILE A 157 -21.73 15.35 -22.29
N GLU A 158 -21.63 16.67 -22.17
CA GLU A 158 -20.63 17.46 -22.88
C GLU A 158 -19.19 17.02 -22.50
N GLY A 159 -18.35 16.86 -23.52
CA GLY A 159 -16.95 16.42 -23.36
C GLY A 159 -16.75 14.91 -23.19
N MET A 160 -17.81 14.10 -23.08
CA MET A 160 -17.69 12.65 -22.95
C MET A 160 -17.86 11.92 -24.28
N THR A 161 -16.84 11.15 -24.67
CA THR A 161 -16.85 10.30 -25.87
C THR A 161 -16.48 8.86 -25.54
N VAL A 162 -17.01 7.92 -26.33
CA VAL A 162 -16.66 6.50 -26.25
C VAL A 162 -16.00 6.08 -27.56
N THR A 163 -14.82 5.46 -27.43
CA THR A 163 -14.11 4.81 -28.53
C THR A 163 -13.95 3.33 -28.21
N GLN A 164 -14.26 2.45 -29.15
CA GLN A 164 -14.00 1.04 -29.00
C GLN A 164 -12.50 0.78 -29.22
N GLY A 165 -11.84 0.27 -28.18
CA GLY A 165 -10.45 -0.20 -28.28
C GLY A 165 -10.34 -1.47 -29.13
N ALA A 166 -9.13 -1.79 -29.58
CA ALA A 166 -8.86 -3.06 -30.23
C ALA A 166 -9.16 -4.24 -29.27
N PRO A 167 -9.56 -5.42 -29.79
CA PRO A 167 -9.71 -6.62 -28.98
C PRO A 167 -8.44 -6.91 -28.17
N SER A 168 -8.59 -7.23 -26.89
CA SER A 168 -7.47 -7.66 -26.05
C SER A 168 -7.27 -9.17 -26.15
N PHE A 169 -6.04 -9.58 -26.46
CA PHE A 169 -5.62 -10.97 -26.33
C PHE A 169 -5.52 -11.34 -24.83
N TYR A 170 -5.97 -12.53 -24.47
CA TYR A 170 -5.86 -13.07 -23.12
C TYR A 170 -5.48 -14.56 -23.17
N VAL A 171 -4.78 -15.03 -22.13
CA VAL A 171 -4.46 -16.44 -21.91
C VAL A 171 -4.76 -16.74 -20.46
N GLU A 172 -5.52 -17.80 -20.21
CA GLU A 172 -5.79 -18.32 -18.87
C GLU A 172 -5.25 -19.75 -18.82
N VAL A 173 -4.27 -19.99 -17.95
CA VAL A 173 -3.79 -21.34 -17.66
C VAL A 173 -4.62 -21.93 -16.51
N ALA A 174 -4.81 -23.25 -16.52
CA ALA A 174 -5.49 -23.94 -15.43
C ALA A 174 -4.72 -23.73 -14.11
N LYS A 175 -5.44 -23.42 -13.03
CA LYS A 175 -4.89 -23.23 -11.68
C LYS A 175 -4.76 -24.53 -10.91
#